data_AF-A0A2P7BB95-F1
#
_entry.id   AF-A0A2P7BB95-F1
#
_cell.length_a   1.000
_cell.length_b   1.000
_cell.length_c   1.000
_cell.angle_alpha   90.00
_cell.angle_beta   90.00
_cell.angle_gamma   90.00
#
_symmetry.space_group_name_H-M   'P 1'
#
loop_
_entity.id
_entity.type
_entity.pdbx_description
1 polymer ?
#
loop_
_entity_poly.entity_id
_entity_poly.type
_entity_poly.pdbx_seq_one_letter_code
_entity_poly.pdbx_strand_id
1 'polypeptide(L)'
;MGIDQADIASLSCLRHASRLLGQHPAFWGRYFKGPGNTSRIQYQARAENSFFYSNYIRVLPIARQTNEVSGTEREGFMAGQRNAAAILAAFGAMHLSNMSDGICVFLDVENNPTLSKEYYTGWAAGLVLGGQSSMIDFGDEIRLLRIDPNTHVRFLPCVYAHHNARATWRALGKAIDDGAECYGSWVVYMDADRFPIWPWRAEFTSPEMPPTVPVVACQRILDHVEDGQSIDFNLANPSHHSWLLPRLVLPAP
;
A
#
# COMPACT_ATOMS: atom_id res chain seq x y z
N MET A 1 6.51 -13.39 -4.54
CA MET A 1 5.03 -13.34 -4.63
C MET A 1 4.49 -12.90 -3.29
N GLY A 2 3.31 -12.32 -3.26
CA GLY A 2 2.64 -11.89 -2.04
C GLY A 2 1.14 -12.07 -2.16
N ILE A 3 0.45 -11.67 -1.11
CA ILE A 3 -1.01 -11.66 -1.06
C ILE A 3 -1.48 -10.33 -0.52
N ASP A 4 -2.76 -10.04 -0.60
CA ASP A 4 -3.41 -9.02 0.21
C ASP A 4 -4.79 -9.52 0.65
N GLN A 5 -5.30 -8.97 1.75
CA GLN A 5 -6.62 -9.33 2.25
C GLN A 5 -7.17 -8.21 3.13
N ALA A 6 -8.49 -8.18 3.29
CA ALA A 6 -9.15 -7.31 4.26
C ALA A 6 -9.02 -7.82 5.71
N ASP A 7 -9.11 -9.12 5.98
CA ASP A 7 -9.17 -9.63 7.36
C ASP A 7 -7.80 -9.61 8.10
N ILE A 8 -7.82 -9.85 9.41
CA ILE A 8 -6.63 -10.02 10.25
C ILE A 8 -5.81 -11.21 9.74
N ALA A 9 -4.49 -11.01 9.59
CA ALA A 9 -3.57 -12.06 9.16
C ALA A 9 -3.63 -13.28 10.10
N SER A 10 -3.64 -14.48 9.51
CA SER A 10 -3.81 -15.74 10.25
C SER A 10 -2.97 -16.87 9.66
N LEU A 11 -2.68 -17.87 10.50
CA LEU A 11 -1.92 -19.05 10.07
C LEU A 11 -2.69 -19.91 9.05
N SER A 12 -4.03 -19.95 9.12
CA SER A 12 -4.85 -20.67 8.13
C SER A 12 -4.66 -20.04 6.75
N CYS A 13 -4.83 -18.72 6.66
CA CYS A 13 -4.64 -17.98 5.42
C CYS A 13 -3.20 -18.13 4.89
N LEU A 14 -2.19 -18.02 5.76
CA LEU A 14 -0.80 -18.18 5.35
C LEU A 14 -0.53 -19.56 4.75
N ARG A 15 -1.01 -20.63 5.41
CA ARG A 15 -0.83 -22.01 4.90
C ARG A 15 -1.53 -22.19 3.57
N HIS A 16 -2.75 -21.67 3.46
CA HIS A 16 -3.54 -21.74 2.24
C HIS A 16 -2.87 -21.01 1.08
N ALA A 17 -2.53 -19.73 1.28
CA ALA A 17 -1.82 -18.93 0.30
C ALA A 17 -0.48 -19.57 -0.10
N SER A 18 0.26 -20.14 0.86
CA SER A 18 1.54 -20.79 0.57
C SER A 18 1.38 -22.05 -0.29
N ARG A 19 0.31 -22.82 -0.07
CA ARG A 19 -0.05 -23.98 -0.90
C ARG A 19 -0.34 -23.57 -2.34
N LEU A 20 -1.15 -22.53 -2.54
CA LEU A 20 -1.53 -22.06 -3.87
C LEU A 20 -0.37 -21.39 -4.62
N LEU A 21 0.44 -20.61 -3.90
CA LEU A 21 1.64 -19.98 -4.46
C LEU A 21 2.80 -20.97 -4.67
N GLY A 22 2.76 -22.16 -4.04
CA GLY A 22 3.87 -23.10 -4.01
C GLY A 22 5.08 -22.62 -3.18
N GLN A 23 4.93 -21.52 -2.44
CA GLN A 23 5.95 -20.92 -1.59
C GLN A 23 5.32 -19.98 -0.56
N HIS A 24 6.05 -19.66 0.51
CA HIS A 24 5.63 -18.61 1.44
C HIS A 24 5.52 -17.25 0.73
N PRO A 25 4.47 -16.44 1.01
CA PRO A 25 4.37 -15.07 0.53
C PRO A 25 5.48 -14.23 1.16
N ALA A 26 6.18 -13.43 0.34
CA ALA A 26 7.23 -12.53 0.82
C ALA A 26 6.66 -11.21 1.38
N PHE A 27 5.44 -10.86 0.96
CA PHE A 27 4.73 -9.69 1.44
C PHE A 27 3.22 -9.92 1.53
N TRP A 28 2.57 -9.09 2.33
CA TRP A 28 1.13 -9.10 2.54
C TRP A 28 0.57 -7.67 2.57
N GLY A 29 -0.32 -7.32 1.64
CA GLY A 29 -1.03 -6.04 1.63
C GLY A 29 -2.02 -5.91 2.78
N ARG A 30 -1.95 -4.80 3.52
CA ARG A 30 -2.86 -4.46 4.62
C ARG A 30 -3.24 -2.99 4.59
N TYR A 31 -4.48 -2.70 4.98
CA TYR A 31 -5.09 -1.39 4.80
C TYR A 31 -4.85 -0.44 5.98
N PHE A 32 -4.63 0.83 5.65
CA PHE A 32 -4.49 1.94 6.58
C PHE A 32 -5.41 3.07 6.09
N LYS A 33 -6.40 3.48 6.87
CA LYS A 33 -7.26 4.65 6.55
C LYS A 33 -6.97 5.84 7.46
N GLY A 34 -6.85 5.58 8.76
CA GLY A 34 -6.61 6.60 9.77
C GLY A 34 -6.13 5.99 11.09
N PRO A 35 -5.55 6.81 11.97
CA PRO A 35 -5.07 6.36 13.26
C PRO A 35 -6.19 5.78 14.15
N GLY A 36 -5.87 4.82 15.01
CA GLY A 36 -6.78 4.35 16.07
C GLY A 36 -7.93 3.46 15.60
N ASN A 37 -7.97 3.09 14.32
CA ASN A 37 -9.05 2.30 13.75
C ASN A 37 -9.02 0.83 14.21
N THR A 38 -10.15 0.35 14.74
CA THR A 38 -10.31 -1.03 15.24
C THR A 38 -11.01 -1.97 14.27
N SER A 39 -11.29 -1.54 13.04
CA SER A 39 -11.88 -2.38 12.00
C SER A 39 -10.90 -3.46 11.59
N ARG A 40 -11.35 -4.72 11.57
CA ARG A 40 -10.57 -5.87 11.09
C ARG A 40 -10.07 -5.70 9.66
N ILE A 41 -10.75 -4.87 8.86
CA ILE A 41 -10.36 -4.51 7.48
C ILE A 41 -8.97 -3.86 7.46
N GLN A 42 -8.64 -3.09 8.50
CA GLN A 42 -7.38 -2.36 8.61
C GLN A 42 -6.36 -3.13 9.45
N TYR A 43 -5.09 -2.80 9.24
CA TYR A 43 -3.99 -3.38 9.99
C TYR A 43 -4.16 -3.21 11.50
N GLN A 44 -4.12 -4.32 12.22
CA GLN A 44 -4.26 -4.39 13.67
C GLN A 44 -2.90 -4.74 14.31
N ALA A 45 -2.07 -3.72 14.58
CA ALA A 45 -0.69 -3.91 15.08
C ALA A 45 -0.58 -4.87 16.28
N ARG A 46 -1.49 -4.77 17.25
CA ARG A 46 -1.52 -5.66 18.43
C ARG A 46 -1.77 -7.13 18.10
N ALA A 47 -2.51 -7.41 17.02
CA ALA A 47 -2.84 -8.77 16.59
C ALA A 47 -1.87 -9.29 15.52
N GLU A 48 -1.31 -8.39 14.71
CA GLU A 48 -0.62 -8.75 13.46
C GLU A 48 0.91 -8.59 13.51
N ASN A 49 1.48 -7.72 14.36
CA ASN A 49 2.94 -7.44 14.37
C ASN A 49 3.77 -8.72 14.55
N SER A 50 3.56 -9.45 15.65
CA SER A 50 4.34 -10.65 15.96
C SER A 50 4.08 -11.78 14.95
N PHE A 51 2.89 -11.82 14.32
CA PHE A 51 2.61 -12.74 13.23
C PHE A 51 3.50 -12.45 12.02
N PHE A 52 3.51 -11.19 11.55
CA PHE A 52 4.30 -10.79 10.38
C PHE A 52 5.81 -10.93 10.64
N TYR A 53 6.28 -10.49 11.82
CA TYR A 53 7.67 -10.63 12.24
C TYR A 53 8.13 -12.10 12.26
N SER A 54 7.38 -12.97 12.96
CA SER A 54 7.78 -14.39 13.15
C SER A 54 7.77 -15.21 11.86
N ASN A 55 6.98 -14.77 10.86
CA ASN A 55 6.91 -15.44 9.56
C ASN A 55 7.78 -14.76 8.48
N TYR A 56 8.54 -13.71 8.83
CA TYR A 56 9.36 -12.93 7.89
C TYR A 56 8.57 -12.40 6.68
N ILE A 57 7.31 -12.03 6.91
CA ILE A 57 6.43 -11.48 5.87
C ILE A 57 6.39 -9.97 6.03
N ARG A 58 6.73 -9.25 4.96
CA ARG A 58 6.68 -7.79 4.96
C ARG A 58 5.25 -7.30 4.72
N VAL A 59 4.80 -6.31 5.48
CA VAL A 59 3.54 -5.62 5.26
C VAL A 59 3.71 -4.63 4.11
N LEU A 60 2.83 -4.73 3.11
CA LEU A 60 2.66 -3.73 2.05
C LEU A 60 1.55 -2.76 2.49
N PRO A 61 1.87 -1.50 2.84
CA PRO A 61 0.87 -0.53 3.27
C PRO A 61 -0.03 -0.09 2.12
N ILE A 62 -1.33 -0.28 2.30
CA ILE A 62 -2.37 0.16 1.36
C ILE A 62 -3.14 1.33 1.99
N ALA A 63 -3.08 2.51 1.37
CA ALA A 63 -3.84 3.68 1.78
C ALA A 63 -5.28 3.57 1.29
N ARG A 64 -6.20 3.22 2.20
CA ARG A 64 -7.60 2.92 1.90
C ARG A 64 -8.45 4.18 1.85
N GLN A 65 -8.47 4.86 0.71
CA GLN A 65 -9.27 6.07 0.47
C GLN A 65 -10.15 5.98 -0.78
N THR A 66 -10.45 4.77 -1.21
CA THR A 66 -11.02 4.41 -2.51
C THR A 66 -12.21 5.26 -2.95
N ASN A 67 -13.10 5.64 -2.02
CA ASN A 67 -14.31 6.41 -2.33
C ASN A 67 -14.09 7.94 -2.42
N GLU A 68 -12.89 8.42 -2.09
CA GLU A 68 -12.58 9.84 -1.94
C GLU A 68 -11.56 10.32 -3.00
N VAL A 69 -11.02 9.40 -3.81
CA VAL A 69 -9.89 9.65 -4.73
C VAL A 69 -10.17 10.62 -5.88
N SER A 70 -11.44 10.96 -6.15
CA SER A 70 -11.81 12.02 -7.09
C SER A 70 -11.91 13.41 -6.46
N GLY A 71 -11.54 13.55 -5.19
CA GLY A 71 -11.70 14.77 -4.43
C GLY A 71 -10.75 15.90 -4.84
N THR A 72 -10.67 16.88 -3.96
CA THR A 72 -9.80 18.05 -4.06
C THR A 72 -8.40 17.77 -3.52
N GLU A 73 -7.47 18.67 -3.82
CA GLU A 73 -6.11 18.63 -3.27
C GLU A 73 -6.09 18.68 -1.74
N ARG A 74 -6.96 19.50 -1.14
CA ARG A 74 -7.07 19.58 0.32
C ARG A 74 -7.54 18.26 0.94
N GLU A 75 -8.52 17.62 0.34
CA GLU A 75 -9.01 16.31 0.81
C GLU A 75 -7.92 15.23 0.68
N GLY A 76 -7.22 15.20 -0.46
CA GLY A 76 -6.07 14.34 -0.66
C GLY A 76 -5.00 14.55 0.41
N PHE A 77 -4.62 15.80 0.66
CA PHE A 77 -3.60 16.16 1.65
C PHE A 77 -3.95 15.67 3.06
N MET A 78 -5.17 15.91 3.52
CA MET A 78 -5.63 15.41 4.83
C MET A 78 -5.66 13.88 4.89
N ALA A 79 -6.06 13.22 3.79
CA ALA A 79 -6.06 11.77 3.71
C ALA A 79 -4.63 11.19 3.77
N GLY A 80 -3.68 11.79 3.05
CA GLY A 80 -2.26 11.42 3.08
C GLY A 80 -1.66 11.52 4.48
N GLN A 81 -1.95 12.62 5.20
CA GLN A 81 -1.53 12.77 6.60
C GLN A 81 -2.14 11.70 7.52
N ARG A 82 -3.42 11.37 7.33
CA ARG A 82 -4.09 10.30 8.09
C ARG A 82 -3.47 8.93 7.83
N ASN A 83 -3.15 8.63 6.56
CA ASN A 83 -2.47 7.37 6.21
C ASN A 83 -1.09 7.30 6.85
N ALA A 84 -0.28 8.37 6.76
CA ALA A 84 1.03 8.45 7.42
C ALA A 84 0.91 8.21 8.93
N ALA A 85 -0.03 8.88 9.60
CA ALA A 85 -0.25 8.73 11.03
C ALA A 85 -0.69 7.32 11.44
N ALA A 86 -1.54 6.68 10.64
CA ALA A 86 -1.95 5.30 10.88
C ALA A 86 -0.75 4.34 10.82
N ILE A 87 0.12 4.51 9.83
CA ILE A 87 1.32 3.69 9.65
C ILE A 87 2.33 3.95 10.78
N LEU A 88 2.56 5.21 11.14
CA LEU A 88 3.42 5.59 12.27
C LEU A 88 2.90 5.05 13.60
N ALA A 89 1.59 5.10 13.83
CA ALA A 89 0.95 4.56 15.02
C ALA A 89 1.08 3.03 15.11
N ALA A 90 0.97 2.33 13.97
CA ALA A 90 1.02 0.88 13.91
C ALA A 90 2.43 0.32 14.15
N PHE A 91 3.44 0.92 13.52
CA PHE A 91 4.80 0.36 13.51
C PHE A 91 5.79 1.12 14.41
N GLY A 92 5.47 2.35 14.80
CA GLY A 92 6.34 3.23 15.56
C GLY A 92 7.33 3.99 14.67
N ALA A 93 7.38 5.31 14.85
CA ALA A 93 8.22 6.20 14.04
C ALA A 93 9.72 5.84 14.08
N MET A 94 10.24 5.48 15.25
CA MET A 94 11.66 5.10 15.43
C MET A 94 12.03 3.82 14.66
N HIS A 95 11.13 2.84 14.61
CA HIS A 95 11.34 1.63 13.82
C HIS A 95 11.38 1.97 12.32
N LEU A 96 10.40 2.75 11.87
CA LEU A 96 10.27 3.15 10.48
C LEU A 96 11.41 4.07 10.00
N SER A 97 11.95 4.94 10.85
CA SER A 97 13.07 5.83 10.48
C SER A 97 14.37 5.08 10.24
N ASN A 98 14.52 3.86 10.77
CA ASN A 98 15.67 3.01 10.48
C ASN A 98 15.59 2.34 9.09
N MET A 99 14.46 2.44 8.40
CA MET A 99 14.29 1.95 7.03
C MET A 99 14.80 2.97 6.01
N SER A 100 16.12 3.03 5.84
CA SER A 100 16.81 4.02 5.00
C SER A 100 16.36 4.06 3.52
N ASP A 101 15.87 2.94 2.99
CA ASP A 101 15.32 2.83 1.63
C ASP A 101 14.02 3.61 1.41
N GLY A 102 13.34 4.00 2.50
CA GLY A 102 11.99 4.54 2.52
C GLY A 102 10.91 3.44 2.56
N ILE A 103 9.65 3.86 2.69
CA ILE A 103 8.50 2.96 2.83
C ILE A 103 7.50 3.26 1.72
N CYS A 104 7.23 2.28 0.86
CA CYS A 104 6.18 2.38 -0.15
C CYS A 104 4.80 2.36 0.50
N VAL A 105 3.93 3.27 0.08
CA VAL A 105 2.52 3.29 0.47
C VAL A 105 1.70 3.40 -0.81
N PHE A 106 0.81 2.43 -1.05
CA PHE A 106 0.02 2.37 -2.27
C PHE A 106 -1.35 2.99 -2.05
N LEU A 107 -1.66 4.08 -2.74
CA LEU A 107 -3.01 4.64 -2.77
C LEU A 107 -3.93 3.67 -3.49
N ASP A 108 -4.96 3.21 -2.80
CA ASP A 108 -5.97 2.31 -3.33
C ASP A 108 -6.96 3.07 -4.23
N VAL A 109 -6.81 2.92 -5.54
CA VAL A 109 -7.68 3.52 -6.56
C VAL A 109 -8.45 2.43 -7.31
N GLU A 110 -9.73 2.28 -6.99
CA GLU A 110 -10.64 1.43 -7.75
C GLU A 110 -11.25 2.20 -8.95
N ASN A 111 -12.05 1.50 -9.77
CA ASN A 111 -12.58 2.05 -11.03
C ASN A 111 -13.64 3.14 -10.84
N ASN A 112 -14.24 3.27 -9.65
CA ASN A 112 -15.25 4.28 -9.38
C ASN A 112 -15.21 4.73 -7.90
N PRO A 113 -14.84 5.99 -7.62
CA PRO A 113 -14.53 7.06 -8.56
C PRO A 113 -13.12 6.96 -9.17
N THR A 114 -12.92 7.62 -10.30
CA THR A 114 -11.60 7.79 -10.92
C THR A 114 -10.73 8.77 -10.12
N LEU A 115 -9.42 8.51 -10.04
CA LEU A 115 -8.46 9.44 -9.42
C LEU A 115 -8.49 10.82 -10.09
N SER A 116 -8.62 11.88 -9.30
CA SER A 116 -8.36 13.25 -9.76
C SER A 116 -6.87 13.59 -9.61
N LYS A 117 -6.39 14.49 -10.46
CA LYS A 117 -5.01 15.00 -10.38
C LYS A 117 -4.79 15.69 -9.03
N GLU A 118 -5.73 16.56 -8.67
CA GLU A 118 -5.69 17.40 -7.48
C GLU A 118 -5.59 16.53 -6.22
N TYR A 119 -6.43 15.49 -6.12
CA TYR A 119 -6.40 14.58 -4.97
C TYR A 119 -5.06 13.87 -4.85
N TYR A 120 -4.51 13.32 -5.94
CA TYR A 120 -3.22 12.63 -5.89
C TYR A 120 -2.09 13.58 -5.46
N THR A 121 -2.03 14.78 -6.05
CA THR A 121 -1.04 15.81 -5.69
C THR A 121 -1.08 16.11 -4.19
N GLY A 122 -2.28 16.36 -3.66
CA GLY A 122 -2.47 16.60 -2.24
C GLY A 122 -2.08 15.39 -1.39
N TRP A 123 -2.56 14.19 -1.75
CA TRP A 123 -2.30 12.95 -1.01
C TRP A 123 -0.82 12.61 -0.92
N ALA A 124 -0.09 12.68 -2.03
CA ALA A 124 1.34 12.44 -2.05
C ALA A 124 2.09 13.42 -1.13
N ALA A 125 1.79 14.72 -1.22
CA ALA A 125 2.40 15.75 -0.39
C ALA A 125 2.06 15.57 1.11
N GLY A 126 0.79 15.29 1.43
CA GLY A 126 0.34 15.05 2.79
C GLY A 126 0.97 13.81 3.43
N LEU A 127 1.14 12.74 2.65
CA LEU A 127 1.82 11.52 3.09
C LEU A 127 3.30 11.79 3.42
N VAL A 128 4.03 12.44 2.51
CA VAL A 128 5.45 12.78 2.70
C VAL A 128 5.63 13.70 3.92
N LEU A 129 4.81 14.76 4.02
CA LEU A 129 4.87 15.67 5.16
C LEU A 129 4.51 14.98 6.48
N GLY A 130 3.54 14.06 6.46
CA GLY A 130 3.17 13.26 7.63
C GLY A 130 4.34 12.43 8.17
N GLY A 131 5.21 11.90 7.31
CA GLY A 131 6.42 11.19 7.74
C GLY A 131 7.52 12.10 8.32
N GLN A 132 7.50 13.39 8.00
CA GLN A 132 8.50 14.37 8.44
C GLN A 132 8.09 15.13 9.70
N SER A 133 6.79 15.23 9.97
CA SER A 133 6.27 16.06 11.05
C SER A 133 6.44 15.40 12.42
N SER A 134 6.93 16.18 13.39
CA SER A 134 7.04 15.80 14.80
C SER A 134 5.68 15.73 15.52
N MET A 135 4.65 16.32 14.91
CA MET A 135 3.27 16.26 15.37
C MET A 135 2.33 16.02 14.20
N ILE A 136 1.50 14.99 14.35
CA ILE A 136 0.29 14.83 13.56
C ILE A 136 -0.86 14.91 14.56
N ASP A 137 -1.63 16.00 14.50
CA ASP A 137 -2.76 16.21 15.40
C ASP A 137 -4.02 15.55 14.82
N PHE A 138 -4.33 14.37 15.34
CA PHE A 138 -5.62 13.73 15.23
C PHE A 138 -6.17 13.47 16.64
N GLY A 139 -6.19 14.50 17.49
CA GLY A 139 -6.55 14.41 18.91
C GLY A 139 -7.89 13.72 19.22
N ASP A 140 -8.79 13.65 18.23
CA ASP A 140 -10.07 12.93 18.32
C ASP A 140 -9.96 11.42 18.01
N GLU A 141 -8.89 10.97 17.33
CA GLU A 141 -8.70 9.59 16.85
C GLU A 141 -7.58 8.85 17.59
N ILE A 142 -6.52 9.56 18.04
CA ILE A 142 -5.41 9.02 18.84
C ILE A 142 -4.92 10.07 19.85
N ARG A 143 -4.46 9.63 21.04
CA ARG A 143 -3.64 10.46 21.93
C ARG A 143 -2.36 10.88 21.20
N LEU A 144 -2.18 12.18 20.97
CA LEU A 144 -1.00 12.84 20.37
C LEU A 144 0.26 11.96 20.39
N LEU A 145 0.63 11.42 19.22
CA LEU A 145 1.93 10.78 19.04
C LEU A 145 2.97 11.91 19.01
N ARG A 146 3.72 12.05 20.10
CA ARG A 146 4.94 12.87 20.10
C ARG A 146 6.04 12.06 19.45
N ILE A 147 6.37 12.42 18.21
CA ILE A 147 7.54 11.90 17.51
C ILE A 147 8.71 12.81 17.89
N ASP A 148 9.87 12.24 18.19
CA ASP A 148 11.09 13.03 18.39
C ASP A 148 11.28 13.92 17.16
N PRO A 149 11.48 15.25 17.31
CA PRO A 149 11.65 16.16 16.19
C PRO A 149 12.75 15.79 15.18
N ASN A 150 13.72 14.95 15.59
CA ASN A 150 14.80 14.46 14.74
C ASN A 150 14.48 13.12 14.06
N THR A 151 13.34 12.49 14.39
CA THR A 151 12.89 11.26 13.76
C THR A 151 12.12 11.61 12.48
N HIS A 152 12.72 11.31 11.34
CA HIS A 152 12.09 11.47 10.04
C HIS A 152 11.84 10.10 9.40
N VAL A 153 10.60 9.87 8.98
CA VAL A 153 10.19 8.69 8.24
C VAL A 153 10.00 9.06 6.77
N ARG A 154 10.70 8.36 5.88
CA ARG A 154 10.60 8.60 4.44
C ARG A 154 9.50 7.72 3.84
N PHE A 155 8.32 8.29 3.63
CA PHE A 155 7.28 7.63 2.84
C PHE A 155 7.49 7.87 1.33
N LEU A 156 7.14 6.86 0.53
CA LEU A 156 7.26 6.84 -0.92
C LEU A 156 5.85 6.63 -1.51
N PRO A 157 5.17 7.70 -1.95
CA PRO A 157 3.86 7.61 -2.58
C PRO A 157 3.89 6.66 -3.79
N CYS A 158 2.97 5.71 -3.82
CA CYS A 158 2.76 4.74 -4.90
C CYS A 158 1.26 4.65 -5.22
N VAL A 159 0.90 4.07 -6.36
CA VAL A 159 -0.52 3.90 -6.77
C VAL A 159 -0.84 2.44 -7.00
N TYR A 160 -1.97 2.00 -6.45
CA TYR A 160 -2.65 0.80 -6.87
C TYR A 160 -3.83 1.16 -7.78
N ALA A 161 -3.90 0.59 -8.98
CA ALA A 161 -5.03 0.80 -9.88
C ALA A 161 -5.17 -0.30 -10.93
N HIS A 162 -6.36 -0.42 -11.50
CA HIS A 162 -6.59 -1.35 -12.59
C HIS A 162 -5.82 -0.95 -13.86
N HIS A 163 -5.21 -1.91 -14.55
CA HIS A 163 -4.35 -1.63 -15.72
C HIS A 163 -5.10 -0.90 -16.85
N ASN A 164 -6.41 -1.09 -16.99
CA ASN A 164 -7.22 -0.41 -18.01
C ASN A 164 -7.85 0.91 -17.53
N ALA A 165 -7.59 1.38 -16.30
CA ALA A 165 -8.13 2.61 -15.73
C ALA A 165 -7.47 3.86 -16.34
N ARG A 166 -7.68 4.07 -17.64
CA ARG A 166 -7.00 5.10 -18.45
C ARG A 166 -7.11 6.50 -17.84
N ALA A 167 -8.27 6.86 -17.31
CA ALA A 167 -8.49 8.17 -16.72
C ALA A 167 -7.67 8.37 -15.44
N THR A 168 -7.57 7.34 -14.58
CA THR A 168 -6.69 7.32 -13.41
C THR A 168 -5.24 7.52 -13.80
N TRP A 169 -4.73 6.75 -14.77
CA TRP A 169 -3.34 6.83 -15.19
C TRP A 169 -2.99 8.19 -15.82
N ARG A 170 -3.89 8.78 -16.61
CA ARG A 170 -3.73 10.15 -17.15
C ARG A 170 -3.73 11.21 -16.05
N ALA A 171 -4.59 11.07 -15.04
CA ALA A 171 -4.63 11.99 -13.90
C ALA A 171 -3.32 11.93 -13.10
N LEU A 172 -2.81 10.72 -12.85
CA LEU A 172 -1.51 10.50 -12.22
C LEU A 172 -0.37 11.14 -13.04
N GLY A 173 -0.37 10.95 -14.37
CA GLY A 173 0.62 11.57 -15.26
C GLY A 173 0.64 13.10 -15.15
N LYS A 174 -0.53 13.74 -15.17
CA LYS A 174 -0.64 15.20 -14.97
C LYS A 174 -0.17 15.66 -13.60
N ALA A 175 -0.38 14.85 -12.55
CA ALA A 175 0.10 15.21 -11.22
C ALA A 175 1.63 15.15 -11.18
N ILE A 176 2.23 14.13 -11.80
CA ILE A 176 3.70 13.96 -11.89
C ILE A 176 4.33 15.06 -12.75
N ASP A 177 3.73 15.41 -13.88
CA ASP A 177 4.18 16.51 -14.75
C ASP A 177 4.20 17.85 -13.99
N ASP A 178 3.30 18.02 -13.02
CA ASP A 178 3.21 19.17 -12.12
C ASP A 178 4.11 19.04 -10.87
N GLY A 179 4.90 17.97 -10.75
CA GLY A 179 5.89 17.76 -9.69
C GLY A 179 5.46 16.87 -8.53
N ALA A 180 4.29 16.22 -8.58
CA ALA A 180 3.91 15.24 -7.57
C ALA A 180 4.81 13.99 -7.63
N GLU A 181 5.20 13.48 -6.47
CA GLU A 181 6.04 12.27 -6.39
C GLU A 181 5.21 11.00 -6.61
N CYS A 182 5.75 10.04 -7.37
CA CYS A 182 5.23 8.68 -7.48
C CYS A 182 6.39 7.71 -7.73
N TYR A 183 6.61 6.76 -6.83
CA TYR A 183 7.78 5.89 -6.84
C TYR A 183 7.53 4.51 -7.45
N GLY A 184 6.27 4.12 -7.63
CA GLY A 184 5.91 2.84 -8.22
C GLY A 184 4.41 2.62 -8.31
N SER A 185 4.05 1.62 -9.10
CA SER A 185 2.66 1.20 -9.28
C SER A 185 2.47 -0.28 -9.00
N TRP A 186 1.32 -0.59 -8.42
CA TRP A 186 0.80 -1.95 -8.27
C TRP A 186 -0.46 -2.05 -9.15
N VAL A 187 -0.39 -2.85 -10.20
CA VAL A 187 -1.48 -2.91 -11.19
C VAL A 187 -2.41 -4.09 -10.94
N VAL A 188 -3.70 -3.92 -11.19
CA VAL A 188 -4.62 -5.06 -11.32
C VAL A 188 -4.66 -5.50 -12.78
N TYR A 189 -4.30 -6.75 -13.02
CA TYR A 189 -4.43 -7.39 -14.32
C TYR A 189 -4.89 -8.83 -14.12
N MET A 190 -6.17 -9.07 -14.36
CA MET A 190 -6.81 -10.39 -14.26
C MET A 190 -7.24 -10.85 -15.65
N ASP A 191 -6.74 -12.01 -16.08
CA ASP A 191 -7.16 -12.69 -17.31
C ASP A 191 -7.80 -14.06 -17.04
N ALA A 192 -7.45 -14.70 -15.92
CA ALA A 192 -8.14 -15.86 -15.37
C ALA A 192 -7.73 -16.10 -13.90
N ASP A 193 -8.67 -16.56 -13.08
CA ASP A 193 -8.40 -17.01 -11.69
C ASP A 193 -7.72 -18.38 -11.69
N ARG A 194 -6.44 -18.42 -12.05
CA ARG A 194 -5.69 -19.66 -12.19
C ARG A 194 -4.32 -19.59 -11.55
N PHE A 195 -3.96 -20.68 -10.89
CA PHE A 195 -2.59 -20.94 -10.43
C PHE A 195 -1.84 -21.82 -11.44
N PRO A 196 -0.52 -21.67 -11.57
CA PRO A 196 0.29 -20.63 -10.94
C PRO A 196 -0.01 -19.23 -11.49
N ILE A 197 0.13 -18.20 -10.65
CA ILE A 197 -0.08 -16.80 -11.07
C ILE A 197 1.07 -16.24 -11.93
N TRP A 198 2.22 -16.94 -11.97
CA TRP A 198 3.41 -16.64 -12.77
C TRP A 198 3.33 -17.29 -14.17
N PRO A 199 4.13 -16.85 -15.17
CA PRO A 199 5.23 -15.89 -15.13
C PRO A 199 4.80 -14.41 -15.12
N TRP A 200 5.76 -13.52 -14.84
CA TRP A 200 5.60 -12.09 -15.13
C TRP A 200 5.44 -11.86 -16.63
N ARG A 201 4.55 -10.95 -17.03
CA ARG A 201 4.32 -10.59 -18.44
C ARG A 201 4.54 -9.11 -18.67
N ALA A 202 5.06 -8.75 -19.85
CA ALA A 202 5.26 -7.36 -20.26
C ALA A 202 3.95 -6.56 -20.32
N GLU A 203 2.82 -7.25 -20.45
CA GLU A 203 1.47 -6.68 -20.49
C GLU A 203 0.99 -6.12 -19.16
N PHE A 204 1.66 -6.42 -18.04
CA PHE A 204 1.31 -5.94 -16.71
C PHE A 204 1.66 -4.46 -16.55
N THR A 205 0.97 -3.62 -17.31
CA THR A 205 1.12 -2.16 -17.40
C THR A 205 -0.15 -1.55 -18.00
N SER A 206 -0.23 -0.22 -18.05
CA SER A 206 -1.27 0.51 -18.79
C SER A 206 -0.65 1.29 -19.96
N PRO A 207 -1.30 1.36 -21.13
CA PRO A 207 -0.88 2.25 -22.22
C PRO A 207 -0.82 3.74 -21.83
N GLU A 208 -1.59 4.13 -20.81
CA GLU A 208 -1.67 5.52 -20.32
C GLU A 208 -0.85 5.73 -19.04
N MET A 209 -0.12 4.70 -18.58
CA MET A 209 0.73 4.81 -17.40
C MET A 209 1.89 5.77 -17.67
N PRO A 210 2.21 6.67 -16.72
CA PRO A 210 3.39 7.53 -16.85
C PRO A 210 4.66 6.68 -16.98
N PRO A 211 5.54 6.94 -17.98
CA PRO A 211 6.70 6.09 -18.26
C PRO A 211 7.76 6.12 -17.14
N THR A 212 7.71 7.13 -16.27
CA THR A 212 8.61 7.30 -15.12
C THR A 212 8.19 6.46 -13.91
N VAL A 213 6.99 5.89 -13.89
CA VAL A 213 6.46 5.12 -12.76
C VAL A 213 6.64 3.62 -13.04
N PRO A 214 7.55 2.93 -12.33
CA PRO A 214 7.76 1.51 -12.55
C PRO A 214 6.58 0.68 -12.02
N VAL A 215 6.17 -0.35 -12.76
CA VAL A 215 5.25 -1.37 -12.24
C VAL A 215 6.03 -2.33 -11.36
N VAL A 216 5.79 -2.28 -10.06
CA VAL A 216 6.56 -3.05 -9.06
C VAL A 216 5.80 -4.29 -8.59
N ALA A 217 4.48 -4.32 -8.74
CA ALA A 217 3.65 -5.47 -8.43
C ALA A 217 2.44 -5.56 -9.38
N CYS A 218 1.86 -6.75 -9.48
CA CYS A 218 0.63 -7.02 -10.21
C CYS A 218 -0.29 -7.92 -9.39
N GLN A 219 -1.52 -7.48 -9.12
CA GLN A 219 -2.59 -8.34 -8.61
C GLN A 219 -3.15 -9.16 -9.77
N ARG A 220 -3.21 -10.47 -9.59
CA ARG A 220 -3.52 -11.46 -10.65
C ARG A 220 -4.80 -12.23 -10.39
N ILE A 221 -5.16 -12.39 -9.12
CA ILE A 221 -6.39 -13.03 -8.67
C ILE A 221 -6.97 -12.14 -7.59
N LEU A 222 -8.25 -11.81 -7.73
CA LEU A 222 -9.04 -11.02 -6.79
C LEU A 222 -10.09 -11.92 -6.15
N ASP A 223 -10.34 -11.70 -4.87
CA ASP A 223 -11.39 -12.33 -4.07
C ASP A 223 -11.41 -13.86 -4.16
N HIS A 224 -10.24 -14.52 -4.13
CA HIS A 224 -10.22 -15.97 -4.01
C HIS A 224 -10.70 -16.38 -2.62
N VAL A 225 -11.89 -16.99 -2.57
CA VAL A 225 -12.53 -17.40 -1.32
C VAL A 225 -12.20 -18.85 -0.97
N GLU A 226 -11.61 -19.08 0.20
CA GLU A 226 -11.50 -20.40 0.84
C GLU A 226 -11.75 -20.26 2.35
N ASP A 227 -12.53 -21.16 2.93
CA ASP A 227 -12.91 -21.15 4.36
C ASP A 227 -13.47 -19.79 4.87
N GLY A 228 -14.17 -19.07 4.00
CA GLY A 228 -14.77 -17.76 4.32
C GLY A 228 -13.77 -16.60 4.38
N GLN A 229 -12.51 -16.82 3.98
CA GLN A 229 -11.50 -15.77 3.84
C GLN A 229 -11.35 -15.40 2.36
N SER A 230 -11.38 -14.10 2.06
CA SER A 230 -11.10 -13.56 0.71
C SER A 230 -9.63 -13.16 0.63
N ILE A 231 -8.90 -13.73 -0.32
CA ILE A 231 -7.46 -13.51 -0.49
C ILE A 231 -7.18 -13.10 -1.93
N ASP A 232 -6.41 -12.04 -2.07
CA ASP A 232 -5.91 -11.56 -3.34
C ASP A 232 -4.46 -12.01 -3.53
N PHE A 233 -4.08 -12.35 -4.77
CA PHE A 233 -2.76 -12.90 -5.07
C PHE A 233 -1.95 -11.99 -5.97
N ASN A 234 -0.71 -11.74 -5.55
CA ASN A 234 0.15 -10.72 -6.12
C ASN A 234 1.50 -11.27 -6.59
N LEU A 235 1.89 -10.86 -7.79
CA LEU A 235 3.24 -11.00 -8.30
C LEU A 235 4.03 -9.73 -8.03
N ALA A 236 5.23 -9.85 -7.45
CA ALA A 236 6.21 -8.79 -7.52
C ALA A 236 6.90 -8.83 -8.90
N ASN A 237 7.18 -7.66 -9.48
CA ASN A 237 7.94 -7.58 -10.71
C ASN A 237 9.38 -8.06 -10.45
N PRO A 238 9.87 -9.11 -11.15
CA PRO A 238 11.22 -9.63 -10.94
C PRO A 238 12.31 -8.57 -11.17
N SER A 239 12.10 -7.62 -12.07
CA SER A 239 13.05 -6.53 -12.36
C SER A 239 13.12 -5.47 -11.26
N HIS A 240 12.11 -5.40 -10.38
CA HIS A 240 12.03 -4.42 -9.29
C HIS A 240 11.94 -5.09 -7.91
N HIS A 241 12.13 -6.41 -7.83
CA HIS A 241 11.97 -7.16 -6.59
C HIS A 241 12.93 -6.70 -5.49
N SER A 242 14.20 -6.48 -5.84
CA SER A 242 15.24 -5.95 -4.95
C SER A 242 15.00 -4.50 -4.54
N TRP A 243 14.18 -3.76 -5.28
CA TRP A 243 13.78 -2.41 -4.93
C TRP A 243 12.54 -2.41 -4.01
N LEU A 244 11.54 -3.24 -4.33
CA LEU A 244 10.24 -3.27 -3.63
C LEU A 244 10.37 -3.81 -2.20
N LEU A 245 10.90 -5.02 -2.01
CA LEU A 245 10.84 -5.66 -0.69
C LEU A 245 11.52 -4.85 0.42
N PRO A 246 12.72 -4.26 0.25
CA PRO A 246 13.32 -3.44 1.29
C PRO A 246 12.46 -2.24 1.71
N ARG A 247 11.58 -1.76 0.81
CA ARG A 247 10.66 -0.64 1.02
C ARG A 247 9.29 -1.04 1.58
N LEU A 248 9.09 -2.32 1.89
CA LEU A 248 7.93 -2.83 2.62
C LEU A 248 8.29 -3.07 4.10
N VAL A 249 7.33 -2.91 4.99
CA VAL A 249 7.57 -2.90 6.43
C VAL A 249 7.67 -4.32 6.97
N LEU A 250 8.83 -4.72 7.49
CA LEU A 250 8.88 -5.84 8.42
C LEU A 250 8.59 -5.28 9.82
N PRO A 251 7.48 -5.64 10.48
CA PRO A 251 7.15 -5.09 11.79
C PRO A 251 8.19 -5.47 12.84
N ALA A 252 8.37 -4.64 13.87
CA ALA A 252 9.13 -5.02 15.06
C ALA A 252 8.38 -6.13 15.84
N PRO A 253 9.11 -6.97 16.60
CA PRO A 253 8.53 -8.06 17.40
C PRO A 253 7.48 -7.61 18.41
#